data_AF-A0AAD9C6Q9-F1
#
_entry.id   AF-A0AAD9C6Q9-F1
#
_cell.length_a   1.000
_cell.length_b   1.000
_cell.length_c   1.000
_cell.angle_alpha   90.00
_cell.angle_beta   90.00
_cell.angle_gamma   90.00
#
_symmetry.space_group_name_H-M   'P 1'
#
loop_
_entity.id
_entity.type
_entity.pdbx_description
1 polymer ?
#
loop_
_entity_poly.entity_id
_entity_poly.type
_entity_poly.pdbx_seq_one_letter_code
_entity_poly.pdbx_strand_id
1 'polypeptide(L)'
;MGLRIYFDTLSHESGPIQFKENSTLLATNTKLFRVEELKTRNQELETKTNNLTQQIQDMTTNWNELNVSRAQWSIDSYCKQPDKTNCQPCQRGWFHTEPSCYVINDPPWRTWEEAREDCKGKNSDLAVAHNPAEKRKSQKKLTM
;
A
#
# COMPACT_ATOMS: atom_id res chain seq x y z
N MET A 1 -54.98 37.69 -80.05
CA MET A 1 -53.69 37.09 -79.66
C MET A 1 -53.13 37.90 -78.51
N GLY A 2 -52.79 37.26 -77.39
CA GLY A 2 -52.21 37.94 -76.23
C GLY A 2 -51.59 36.92 -75.30
N LEU A 3 -50.27 36.75 -75.38
CA LEU A 3 -49.50 35.88 -74.49
C LEU A 3 -49.30 36.62 -73.16
N ARG A 4 -49.86 36.07 -72.07
CA ARG A 4 -49.48 36.45 -70.72
C ARG A 4 -48.18 35.73 -70.38
N ILE A 5 -47.08 36.46 -70.33
CA ILE A 5 -45.82 35.96 -69.78
C ILE A 5 -45.92 36.12 -68.27
N TYR A 6 -46.04 34.99 -67.55
CA TYR A 6 -45.81 34.98 -66.11
C TYR A 6 -44.30 35.04 -65.89
N PHE A 7 -43.83 36.16 -65.35
CA PHE A 7 -42.50 36.21 -64.77
C PHE A 7 -42.62 35.69 -63.33
N ASP A 8 -42.42 34.39 -63.16
CA ASP A 8 -42.12 33.85 -61.82
C ASP A 8 -40.76 34.40 -61.41
N THR A 9 -40.76 35.21 -60.36
CA THR A 9 -39.52 35.74 -59.76
C THR A 9 -38.70 34.56 -59.26
N LEU A 10 -37.59 34.27 -59.93
CA LEU A 10 -36.47 33.46 -59.43
C LEU A 10 -35.84 34.19 -58.23
N SER A 11 -36.53 34.20 -57.11
CA SER A 11 -36.05 34.80 -55.87
C SER A 11 -36.41 33.95 -54.68
N HIS A 12 -36.23 32.62 -54.74
CA HIS A 12 -36.51 31.81 -53.56
C HIS A 12 -35.97 30.36 -53.51
N GLU A 13 -34.71 30.09 -53.89
CA GLU A 13 -34.15 28.73 -53.62
C GLU A 13 -32.79 28.71 -52.91
N SER A 14 -31.99 29.79 -52.94
CA SER A 14 -30.65 29.79 -52.35
C SER A 14 -30.60 30.14 -50.84
N GLY A 15 -31.57 30.88 -50.31
CA GLY A 15 -31.59 31.33 -48.91
C GLY A 15 -31.76 30.20 -47.86
N PRO A 16 -32.72 29.27 -48.03
CA PRO A 16 -32.96 28.21 -47.05
C PRO A 16 -31.84 27.16 -46.98
N ILE A 17 -31.16 26.91 -48.10
CA ILE A 17 -30.09 25.91 -48.22
C ILE A 17 -28.81 26.43 -47.56
N GLN A 18 -28.41 27.67 -47.88
CA GLN A 18 -27.25 28.35 -47.26
C GLN A 18 -27.38 28.46 -45.74
N PHE A 19 -28.58 28.76 -45.23
CA PHE A 19 -28.82 28.85 -43.79
C PHE A 19 -28.67 27.48 -43.08
N LYS A 20 -29.18 26.41 -43.71
CA LYS A 20 -29.04 25.05 -43.18
C LYS A 20 -27.58 24.60 -43.16
N GLU A 21 -26.82 24.82 -44.24
CA GLU A 21 -25.39 24.50 -44.29
C GLU A 21 -24.60 25.24 -43.20
N ASN A 22 -24.81 26.54 -43.04
CA ASN A 22 -24.13 27.33 -42.00
C ASN A 22 -24.47 26.86 -40.58
N SER A 23 -25.73 26.49 -40.31
CA SER A 23 -26.12 25.95 -39.00
C SER A 23 -25.47 24.59 -38.71
N THR A 24 -25.35 23.74 -39.75
CA THR A 24 -24.76 22.41 -39.64
C THR A 24 -23.25 22.53 -39.43
N LEU A 25 -22.60 23.44 -40.16
CA LEU A 25 -21.17 23.75 -40.04
C LEU A 25 -20.82 24.29 -38.64
N LEU A 26 -21.66 25.13 -38.04
CA LEU A 26 -21.47 25.61 -36.67
C LEU A 26 -21.56 24.47 -35.65
N ALA A 27 -22.53 23.56 -35.82
CA ALA A 27 -22.69 22.40 -34.97
C ALA A 27 -21.52 21.39 -35.10
N THR A 28 -20.93 21.24 -36.28
CA THR A 28 -19.75 20.38 -36.47
C THR A 28 -18.50 21.00 -35.86
N ASN A 29 -18.28 22.31 -36.03
CA ASN A 29 -17.12 23.01 -35.49
C ASN A 29 -17.09 23.00 -33.95
N THR A 30 -18.26 23.17 -33.31
CA THR A 30 -18.38 23.09 -31.85
C THR A 30 -18.12 21.67 -31.32
N LYS A 31 -18.57 20.63 -32.03
CA LYS A 31 -18.23 19.23 -31.70
C LYS A 31 -16.75 18.96 -31.85
N LEU A 32 -16.12 19.44 -32.93
CA LEU A 32 -14.69 19.28 -33.17
C LEU A 32 -13.86 19.90 -32.04
N PHE A 33 -14.21 21.10 -31.60
CA PHE A 33 -13.55 21.76 -30.47
C PHE A 33 -13.61 20.92 -29.18
N ARG A 34 -14.79 20.35 -28.86
CA ARG A 34 -14.93 19.46 -27.70
C ARG A 34 -14.09 18.19 -27.81
N VAL A 35 -13.95 17.63 -29.00
CA VAL A 35 -13.13 16.42 -29.22
C VAL A 35 -11.65 16.72 -28.96
N GLU A 36 -11.14 17.85 -29.45
CA GLU A 36 -9.75 18.24 -29.19
C GLU A 36 -9.52 18.52 -27.70
N GLU A 37 -10.45 19.21 -27.02
CA GLU A 37 -10.35 19.47 -25.57
C GLU A 37 -10.37 18.16 -24.75
N LEU A 38 -11.21 17.19 -25.13
CA LEU A 38 -11.25 15.88 -24.47
C LEU A 38 -9.98 15.08 -24.72
N LYS A 39 -9.40 15.17 -25.92
CA LYS A 39 -8.15 14.52 -26.26
C LYS A 39 -7.01 15.04 -25.39
N THR A 40 -6.89 16.36 -25.22
CA THR A 40 -5.89 16.95 -24.33
C THR A 40 -6.08 16.52 -22.88
N ARG A 41 -7.33 16.52 -22.37
CA ARG A 41 -7.63 16.04 -21.01
C ARG A 41 -7.28 14.58 -20.79
N ASN A 42 -7.55 13.72 -21.78
CA ASN A 42 -7.20 12.30 -21.70
C ASN A 42 -5.68 12.10 -21.63
N GLN A 43 -4.90 12.83 -22.44
CA GLN A 43 -3.43 12.78 -22.38
C GLN A 43 -2.90 13.23 -21.01
N GLU A 44 -3.49 14.27 -20.43
CA GLU A 44 -3.12 14.74 -19.10
C GLU A 44 -3.47 13.70 -18.01
N LEU A 45 -4.64 13.07 -18.11
CA LEU A 45 -5.07 12.02 -17.20
C LEU A 45 -4.19 10.77 -17.29
N GLU A 46 -3.79 10.36 -18.50
CA GLU A 46 -2.83 9.27 -18.72
C GLU A 46 -1.49 9.58 -18.05
N THR A 47 -0.99 10.81 -18.23
CA THR A 47 0.27 11.25 -17.61
C THR A 47 0.20 11.20 -16.08
N LYS A 48 -0.90 11.71 -15.50
CA LYS A 48 -1.13 11.66 -14.04
C LYS A 48 -1.25 10.23 -13.54
N THR A 49 -1.95 9.36 -14.27
CA THR A 49 -2.13 7.95 -13.92
C THR A 49 -0.79 7.21 -13.91
N ASN A 50 0.04 7.42 -14.92
CA ASN A 50 1.37 6.82 -15.00
C ASN A 50 2.27 7.32 -13.85
N ASN A 51 2.24 8.62 -13.54
CA ASN A 51 3.01 9.19 -12.44
C ASN A 51 2.58 8.61 -11.07
N LEU A 52 1.27 8.55 -10.78
CA LEU A 52 0.76 7.95 -9.55
C LEU A 52 1.12 6.46 -9.45
N THR A 53 1.02 5.73 -10.56
CA THR A 53 1.38 4.31 -10.61
C THR A 53 2.86 4.12 -10.26
N GLN A 54 3.74 4.97 -10.80
CA GLN A 54 5.17 4.94 -10.49
C GLN A 54 5.44 5.24 -9.01
N GLN A 55 4.76 6.23 -8.42
CA GLN A 55 4.89 6.52 -6.98
C GLN A 55 4.47 5.34 -6.11
N ILE A 56 3.37 4.65 -6.45
CA ILE A 56 2.91 3.46 -5.73
C ILE A 56 3.95 2.33 -5.81
N GLN A 57 4.52 2.09 -7.00
CA GLN A 57 5.55 1.07 -7.20
C GLN A 57 6.82 1.37 -6.40
N ASP A 58 7.25 2.63 -6.37
CA ASP A 58 8.42 3.07 -5.61
C ASP A 58 8.22 2.89 -4.10
N MET A 59 7.08 3.35 -3.57
CA MET A 59 6.74 3.14 -2.15
C MET A 59 6.67 1.64 -1.79
N THR A 60 6.11 0.82 -2.67
CA THR A 60 5.99 -0.63 -2.44
C THR A 60 7.37 -1.29 -2.41
N THR A 61 8.26 -0.91 -3.33
CA THR A 61 9.65 -1.41 -3.38
C THR A 61 10.40 -1.03 -2.10
N ASN A 62 10.37 0.25 -1.72
CA ASN A 62 11.01 0.74 -0.50
C ASN A 62 10.49 0.04 0.76
N TRP A 63 9.17 -0.19 0.85
CA TRP A 63 8.57 -0.91 1.96
C TRP A 63 9.03 -2.37 2.02
N ASN A 64 9.09 -3.06 0.88
CA ASN A 64 9.59 -4.42 0.80
C ASN A 64 11.07 -4.53 1.21
N GLU A 65 11.92 -3.63 0.73
CA GLU A 65 13.34 -3.58 1.09
C GLU A 65 13.54 -3.35 2.59
N LEU A 66 12.79 -2.42 3.18
CA LEU A 66 12.85 -2.14 4.61
C LEU A 66 12.44 -3.35 5.45
N ASN A 67 11.40 -4.07 5.02
CA ASN A 67 10.92 -5.26 5.71
C ASN A 67 11.86 -6.45 5.58
N VAL A 68 12.41 -6.70 4.39
CA VAL A 68 13.42 -7.74 4.17
C VAL A 68 14.64 -7.46 5.04
N SER A 69 15.10 -6.20 5.06
CA SER A 69 16.18 -5.77 5.94
C SER A 69 15.83 -6.03 7.41
N ARG A 70 14.66 -5.58 7.89
CA ARG A 70 14.23 -5.80 9.28
C ARG A 70 14.15 -7.29 9.65
N ALA A 71 13.64 -8.14 8.75
CA ALA A 71 13.58 -9.58 8.96
C ALA A 71 14.99 -10.19 9.05
N GLN A 72 15.91 -9.79 8.16
CA GLN A 72 17.30 -10.20 8.20
C GLN A 72 17.98 -9.77 9.49
N TRP A 73 17.79 -8.52 9.93
CA TRP A 73 18.32 -8.02 11.20
C TRP A 73 17.78 -8.79 12.41
N SER A 74 16.51 -9.18 12.39
CA SER A 74 15.92 -10.05 13.41
C SER A 74 16.66 -11.39 13.45
N ILE A 75 16.79 -12.05 12.29
CA ILE A 75 17.51 -13.34 12.16
C ILE A 75 18.97 -13.20 12.61
N ASP A 76 19.69 -12.20 12.12
CA ASP A 76 21.08 -11.93 12.48
C ASP A 76 21.23 -11.68 13.98
N SER A 77 20.26 -11.02 14.62
CA SER A 77 20.25 -10.80 16.06
C SER A 77 20.11 -12.10 16.86
N TYR A 78 19.31 -13.07 16.37
CA TYR A 78 19.16 -14.39 16.98
C TYR A 78 20.33 -15.35 16.62
N CYS A 79 20.85 -15.24 15.40
CA CYS A 79 21.88 -16.08 14.81
C CYS A 79 23.26 -15.39 14.75
N LYS A 80 23.66 -14.66 15.81
CA LYS A 80 24.99 -14.05 15.86
C LYS A 80 26.09 -15.10 16.07
N GLN A 81 26.49 -15.82 15.01
CA GLN A 81 27.84 -16.40 14.85
C GLN A 81 28.04 -17.07 13.47
N PRO A 82 29.15 -16.80 12.77
CA PRO A 82 29.51 -17.49 11.52
C PRO A 82 29.98 -18.95 11.72
N ASP A 83 30.36 -19.34 12.94
CA ASP A 83 30.98 -20.65 13.23
C ASP A 83 30.07 -21.66 13.93
N LYS A 84 28.76 -21.39 14.06
CA LYS A 84 27.81 -22.37 14.63
C LYS A 84 26.67 -22.61 13.67
N THR A 85 26.66 -23.78 13.06
CA THR A 85 25.62 -24.35 12.19
C THR A 85 24.22 -24.42 12.84
N ASN A 86 24.04 -23.96 14.08
CA ASN A 86 22.81 -24.09 14.83
C ASN A 86 22.46 -22.76 15.52
N CYS A 87 21.65 -21.96 14.84
CA CYS A 87 20.93 -20.84 15.46
C CYS A 87 20.23 -21.35 16.72
N GLN A 88 20.53 -20.76 17.87
CA GLN A 88 19.81 -21.12 19.08
C GLN A 88 18.41 -20.50 19.01
N PRO A 89 17.35 -21.24 19.39
CA PRO A 89 15.97 -20.74 19.31
C PRO A 89 15.72 -19.54 20.24
N CYS A 90 16.61 -19.27 21.18
CA CYS A 90 16.49 -18.20 22.16
C CYS A 90 17.71 -17.28 22.15
N GLN A 91 17.50 -16.02 22.55
CA GLN A 91 18.57 -15.06 22.76
C GLN A 91 19.57 -15.58 23.81
N ARG A 92 20.83 -15.10 23.74
CA ARG A 92 21.84 -15.46 24.75
C ARG A 92 21.35 -15.13 26.16
N GLY A 93 21.46 -16.07 27.09
CA GLY A 93 20.99 -15.93 28.47
C GLY A 93 19.53 -16.35 28.69
N TRP A 94 18.79 -16.65 27.61
CA TRP A 94 17.45 -17.21 27.67
C TRP A 94 17.49 -18.71 27.45
N PHE A 95 16.64 -19.44 28.17
CA PHE A 95 16.49 -20.88 27.99
C PHE A 95 15.22 -21.20 27.21
N HIS A 96 15.33 -22.18 26.31
CA HIS A 96 14.21 -22.66 25.51
C HIS A 96 13.37 -23.66 26.28
N THR A 97 12.06 -23.43 26.34
CA THR A 97 11.05 -24.40 26.77
C THR A 97 9.87 -24.27 25.82
N GLU A 98 9.76 -25.20 24.86
CA GLU A 98 8.75 -25.15 23.82
C GLU A 98 7.33 -24.85 24.39
N PRO A 99 6.64 -23.82 23.86
CA PRO A 99 6.91 -23.09 22.61
C PRO A 99 7.68 -21.77 22.76
N SER A 100 8.31 -21.47 23.91
CA SER A 100 8.81 -20.12 24.19
C SER A 100 10.19 -20.08 24.86
N CYS A 101 10.77 -18.88 24.91
CA CYS A 101 12.03 -18.58 25.59
C CYS A 101 11.76 -17.90 26.93
N TYR A 102 12.53 -18.25 27.95
CA TYR A 102 12.35 -17.73 29.30
C TYR A 102 13.69 -17.25 29.85
N VAL A 103 13.61 -16.28 30.75
CA VAL A 103 14.74 -15.82 31.57
C VAL A 103 14.25 -15.72 33.01
N ILE A 104 15.09 -16.15 33.93
CA ILE A 104 14.86 -15.95 35.36
C ILE A 104 15.79 -14.80 35.74
N ASN A 105 15.21 -13.71 36.25
CA ASN A 105 15.99 -12.59 36.75
C ASN A 105 16.45 -12.92 38.18
N ASP A 106 17.75 -12.80 38.44
CA ASP A 106 18.34 -12.97 39.77
C ASP A 106 18.02 -11.75 40.68
N PRO A 107 18.19 -11.88 42.02
CA PRO A 107 18.07 -10.77 42.94
C PRO A 107 18.93 -9.54 42.53
N PRO A 108 18.50 -8.30 42.87
CA PRO A 108 17.38 -7.97 43.75
C PRO A 108 16.02 -8.12 43.07
N TRP A 109 15.06 -8.68 43.83
CA TRP A 109 13.69 -8.86 43.37
C TRP A 109 13.02 -7.51 43.19
N ARG A 110 12.27 -7.39 42.09
CA ARG A 110 11.51 -6.21 41.73
C ARG A 110 10.05 -6.36 42.15
N THR A 111 9.34 -5.25 42.26
CA THR A 111 7.87 -5.29 42.30
C THR A 111 7.32 -5.90 41.01
N TRP A 112 6.07 -6.36 41.03
CA TRP A 112 5.46 -7.00 39.86
C TRP A 112 5.46 -6.06 38.65
N GLU A 113 5.13 -4.78 38.88
CA GLU A 113 5.09 -3.73 37.87
C GLU A 113 6.48 -3.47 37.28
N GLU A 114 7.50 -3.32 38.12
CA GLU A 114 8.89 -3.09 37.68
C GLU A 114 9.48 -4.30 36.93
N ALA A 115 9.14 -5.52 37.36
CA ALA A 115 9.55 -6.73 36.66
C ALA A 115 8.90 -6.81 35.27
N ARG A 116 7.63 -6.39 35.15
CA ARG A 116 6.92 -6.38 33.87
C ARG A 116 7.52 -5.36 32.90
N GLU A 117 7.82 -4.15 33.38
CA GLU A 117 8.45 -3.13 32.55
C GLU A 117 9.88 -3.54 32.13
N ASP A 118 10.65 -4.20 33.00
CA ASP A 118 11.95 -4.79 32.64
C ASP A 118 11.83 -5.83 31.52
N CYS A 119 10.84 -6.74 31.61
CA CYS A 119 10.56 -7.71 30.55
C CYS A 119 10.19 -7.04 29.22
N LYS A 120 9.32 -6.02 29.25
CA LYS A 120 8.95 -5.25 28.04
C LYS A 120 10.15 -4.57 27.40
N GLY A 121 11.06 -4.01 28.22
CA GLY A 121 12.31 -3.43 27.74
C GLY A 121 13.23 -4.44 27.03
N LYS A 122 13.12 -5.73 27.37
CA LYS A 122 13.83 -6.84 26.72
C LYS A 122 13.04 -7.45 25.55
N ASN A 123 12.00 -6.78 25.05
CA ASN A 123 11.16 -7.26 23.96
C ASN A 123 10.40 -8.57 24.34
N SER A 124 9.97 -8.68 25.60
CA SER A 124 9.28 -9.84 26.19
C SER A 124 8.15 -9.41 27.15
N ASP A 125 7.44 -10.35 27.78
CA ASP A 125 6.48 -10.08 28.88
C ASP A 125 6.70 -11.09 30.02
N LEU A 126 6.14 -10.80 31.20
CA LEU A 126 6.20 -11.71 32.34
C LEU A 126 5.52 -13.05 31.99
N ALA A 127 6.22 -14.15 32.28
CA ALA A 127 5.70 -15.48 32.05
C ALA A 127 4.51 -15.78 32.99
N VAL A 128 3.37 -16.16 32.41
CA VAL A 128 2.18 -16.60 33.14
C VAL A 128 1.92 -18.05 32.78
N ALA A 129 1.95 -18.95 33.77
CA ALA A 129 1.60 -20.35 33.55
C ALA A 129 0.07 -20.49 33.51
N HIS A 130 -0.48 -20.81 32.34
CA HIS A 130 -1.92 -20.90 32.14
C HIS A 130 -2.46 -22.30 32.49
N ASN A 131 -1.62 -23.33 32.43
CA ASN A 131 -2.01 -24.70 32.75
C ASN A 131 -1.02 -25.42 33.70
N PRO A 132 -1.45 -26.52 34.35
CA PRO A 132 -0.60 -27.29 35.25
C PRO A 132 0.67 -27.86 34.59
N ALA A 133 0.62 -28.15 33.28
CA ALA A 133 1.78 -28.68 32.56
C ALA A 133 2.89 -27.62 32.41
N GLU A 134 2.52 -26.39 32.03
CA GLU A 134 3.40 -25.21 31.99
C GLU A 134 3.95 -24.87 33.36
N LYS A 135 3.10 -24.92 34.40
CA LYS A 135 3.53 -24.72 35.78
C LYS A 135 4.60 -25.74 36.19
N ARG A 136 4.43 -27.02 35.85
CA ARG A 136 5.43 -28.06 36.13
C ARG A 136 6.72 -27.89 35.32
N LYS A 137 6.61 -27.50 34.04
CA LYS A 137 7.78 -27.27 33.15
C LYS A 137 8.63 -26.08 33.64
N SER A 138 7.98 -24.98 34.01
CA SER A 138 8.65 -23.80 34.58
C SER A 138 9.23 -24.10 35.96
N GLN A 139 8.48 -24.72 36.87
CA GLN A 139 8.94 -25.05 38.22
C GLN A 139 10.15 -25.98 38.26
N LYS A 140 10.19 -27.03 37.43
CA LYS A 140 11.32 -27.98 37.37
C LYS A 140 12.64 -27.30 37.02
N LYS A 141 12.60 -26.18 36.30
CA LYS A 141 13.79 -25.45 35.83
C LYS A 141 14.23 -24.35 36.81
N LEU A 142 13.35 -23.91 37.73
CA LEU A 142 13.71 -23.01 38.84
C LEU A 142 14.49 -23.72 39.97
N THR A 143 14.52 -25.05 39.98
CA THR A 143 15.12 -25.88 41.04
C THR A 143 16.40 -26.61 40.63
N MET A 144 16.95 -26.32 39.44
CA MET A 144 18.29 -26.77 39.00
C MET A 144 19.27 -25.61 39.08
#